data_AF-A0A8H3C5D5-F1
#
_entry.id   AF-A0A8H3C5D5-F1
#
_cell.length_a   1.000
_cell.length_b   1.000
_cell.length_c   1.000
_cell.angle_alpha   90.00
_cell.angle_beta   90.00
_cell.angle_gamma   90.00
#
_symmetry.space_group_name_H-M   'P 1'
#
loop_
_entity.id
_entity.type
_entity.pdbx_description
1 polymer ?
#
loop_
_entity_poly.entity_id
_entity_poly.type
_entity_poly.pdbx_seq_one_letter_code
_entity_poly.pdbx_strand_id
1 'polypeptide(L)'
;MSSLPPPQYVLISQCTLPTDDTSESSNNALTHPQIHYQYADDPPTAIPMSLPSDAHVVYLDFDPSNSSQSQVRSASNSIVATGLAVSDAAGASTGENPHLYVISTGELHASTSGNDPKLALHDYRERLSAARHVIGAHPNRSRLESGP
;
A
#
# COMPACT_ATOMS: atom_id res chain seq x y z
N MET A 1 33.60 -2.99 2.69
CA MET A 1 32.29 -3.71 2.65
C MET A 1 31.47 -3.02 1.60
N SER A 2 31.20 -3.67 0.48
CA SER A 2 30.49 -3.05 -0.64
C SER A 2 29.04 -2.84 -0.23
N SER A 3 28.67 -1.63 0.18
CA SER A 3 27.26 -1.28 0.37
C SER A 3 26.64 -1.20 -1.02
N LEU A 4 25.71 -2.11 -1.32
CA LEU A 4 24.88 -2.00 -2.51
C LEU A 4 24.12 -0.66 -2.45
N PRO A 5 23.89 -0.02 -3.61
CA PRO A 5 23.05 1.17 -3.67
C PRO A 5 21.65 0.83 -3.12
N PRO A 6 20.95 1.79 -2.50
CA PRO A 6 19.59 1.57 -2.01
C PRO A 6 18.64 1.19 -3.16
N PRO A 7 17.58 0.41 -2.88
CA PRO A 7 16.58 0.07 -3.88
C PRO A 7 15.84 1.33 -4.33
N GLN A 8 15.39 1.35 -5.58
CA GLN A 8 14.56 2.43 -6.10
C GLN A 8 13.07 2.14 -5.82
N TYR A 9 12.67 0.88 -5.93
CA TYR A 9 11.31 0.45 -5.66
C TYR A 9 11.30 -0.83 -4.82
N VAL A 10 10.32 -0.92 -3.92
CA VAL A 10 10.02 -2.14 -3.17
C VAL A 10 8.64 -2.63 -3.56
N LEU A 11 8.60 -3.76 -4.25
CA LEU A 11 7.39 -4.47 -4.62
C LEU A 11 6.94 -5.34 -3.46
N ILE A 12 5.66 -5.25 -3.11
CA ILE A 12 5.04 -5.96 -2.00
C ILE A 12 3.83 -6.69 -2.58
N SER A 13 3.86 -8.01 -2.52
CA SER A 13 2.78 -8.86 -3.02
C SER A 13 2.20 -9.74 -1.93
N GLN A 14 0.88 -9.83 -1.89
CA GLN A 14 0.14 -10.76 -1.03
C GLN A 14 -0.78 -11.62 -1.88
N CYS A 15 -0.74 -12.93 -1.63
CA CYS A 15 -1.76 -13.88 -2.09
C CYS A 15 -2.71 -14.12 -0.94
N THR A 16 -3.99 -14.38 -1.25
CA THR A 16 -5.15 -14.50 -0.36
C THR A 16 -5.86 -13.17 -0.08
N LEU A 17 -6.99 -12.99 -0.77
CA LEU A 17 -8.17 -12.36 -0.20
C LEU A 17 -9.02 -13.47 0.45
N PRO A 18 -9.58 -13.31 1.65
CA PRO A 18 -10.57 -14.25 2.16
C PRO A 18 -11.80 -14.19 1.25
N THR A 19 -12.01 -15.27 0.49
CA THR A 19 -13.21 -15.44 -0.32
C THR A 19 -14.43 -15.53 0.59
N ASP A 20 -15.42 -14.70 0.28
CA ASP A 20 -16.71 -14.57 0.95
C ASP A 20 -17.51 -15.87 0.80
N ASP A 21 -17.25 -16.86 1.66
CA ASP A 21 -18.11 -18.03 1.79
C ASP A 21 -18.20 -18.47 3.26
N THR A 22 -19.25 -17.97 3.91
CA THR A 22 -19.94 -18.58 5.05
C THR A 22 -19.09 -18.84 6.30
N SER A 23 -18.86 -17.79 7.10
CA SER A 23 -19.08 -17.77 8.56
C SER A 23 -18.41 -16.55 9.16
N GLU A 24 -19.04 -15.99 10.19
CA GLU A 24 -18.58 -14.87 11.01
C GLU A 24 -17.27 -15.17 11.75
N SER A 25 -16.17 -15.35 11.03
CA SER A 25 -14.84 -15.49 11.59
C SER A 25 -14.02 -14.32 11.08
N SER A 26 -13.74 -13.37 11.98
CA SER A 26 -12.85 -12.25 11.76
C SER A 26 -11.63 -12.66 10.93
N ASN A 27 -11.54 -12.14 9.70
CA ASN A 27 -10.42 -12.33 8.78
C ASN A 27 -9.16 -11.62 9.30
N ASN A 28 -8.65 -12.06 10.45
CA ASN A 28 -7.41 -11.56 11.06
C ASN A 28 -6.28 -12.56 10.83
N ALA A 29 -6.10 -12.99 9.58
CA ALA A 29 -4.97 -13.81 9.20
C ALA A 29 -3.75 -12.88 8.98
N LEU A 30 -2.77 -12.95 9.87
CA LEU A 30 -1.49 -12.29 9.69
C LEU A 30 -0.68 -13.07 8.66
N THR A 31 -0.74 -12.66 7.40
CA THR A 31 0.06 -13.25 6.32
C THR A 31 1.31 -12.43 6.08
N HIS A 32 2.43 -13.11 5.80
CA HIS A 32 3.66 -12.44 5.42
C HIS A 32 3.60 -12.05 3.95
N PRO A 33 3.73 -10.75 3.61
CA PRO A 33 3.86 -10.36 2.22
C PRO A 33 5.19 -10.85 1.66
N GLN A 34 5.19 -11.15 0.37
CA GLN A 34 6.42 -11.34 -0.38
C GLN A 34 6.94 -9.95 -0.78
N ILE A 35 8.21 -9.68 -0.44
CA ILE A 35 8.87 -8.41 -0.68
C ILE A 35 9.97 -8.61 -1.72
N HIS A 36 9.98 -7.77 -2.75
CA HIS A 36 10.99 -7.76 -3.80
C HIS A 36 11.58 -6.35 -3.94
N TYR A 37 12.90 -6.27 -3.96
CA TYR A 37 13.65 -5.01 -4.05
C TYR A 37 14.16 -4.85 -5.47
N GLN A 38 13.82 -3.74 -6.12
CA GLN A 38 14.33 -3.37 -7.44
C GLN A 38 15.38 -2.27 -7.28
N TYR A 39 16.59 -2.54 -7.72
CA TYR A 39 17.70 -1.59 -7.73
C TYR A 39 17.82 -0.88 -9.08
N ALA A 40 18.54 0.25 -9.12
CA ALA A 40 18.71 1.05 -10.33
C ALA A 40 19.43 0.29 -11.47
N ASP A 41 20.30 -0.65 -11.11
CA ASP A 41 21.07 -1.46 -12.06
C ASP A 41 20.34 -2.74 -12.48
N ASP A 42 19.17 -3.04 -11.88
CA ASP A 42 18.42 -4.23 -12.20
C ASP A 42 17.66 -4.05 -13.52
N PRO A 43 17.66 -5.07 -14.39
CA PRO A 43 16.88 -5.01 -15.63
C PRO A 43 15.38 -4.94 -15.29
N PRO A 44 14.55 -4.32 -16.16
CA PRO A 44 13.11 -4.26 -15.95
C PRO A 44 12.42 -5.65 -15.97
N THR A 45 13.12 -6.69 -16.42
CA THR A 45 12.69 -8.09 -16.36
C THR A 45 12.98 -8.77 -15.02
N ALA A 46 13.63 -8.09 -14.07
CA ALA A 46 13.94 -8.63 -12.75
C ALA A 46 12.69 -8.76 -11.86
N ILE A 47 11.60 -8.05 -12.23
CA ILE A 47 10.29 -8.22 -11.59
C ILE A 47 9.90 -9.70 -11.74
N PRO A 48 9.62 -10.41 -10.64
CA PRO A 48 9.26 -11.82 -10.70
C PRO A 48 7.95 -11.96 -11.47
N MET A 49 8.04 -12.32 -12.74
CA MET A 49 6.89 -12.59 -13.64
C MET A 49 6.06 -13.82 -13.19
N SER A 50 6.41 -14.45 -12.07
CA SER A 50 5.74 -15.60 -11.47
C SER A 50 4.80 -15.21 -10.32
N LEU A 51 4.28 -13.99 -10.31
CA LEU A 51 3.22 -13.63 -9.39
C LEU A 51 1.94 -14.39 -9.80
N PRO A 52 1.28 -15.09 -8.86
CA PRO A 52 -0.02 -15.70 -9.10
C PRO A 52 -1.04 -14.70 -9.66
N SER A 53 -2.00 -15.16 -10.46
CA SER A 53 -3.02 -14.29 -11.06
C SER A 53 -3.91 -13.57 -10.05
N ASP A 54 -3.99 -14.10 -8.84
CA ASP A 54 -4.70 -13.55 -7.68
C ASP A 54 -3.80 -12.72 -6.76
N ALA A 55 -2.52 -12.55 -7.09
CA ALA A 55 -1.61 -11.78 -6.27
C ALA A 55 -1.96 -10.28 -6.33
N HIS A 56 -2.04 -9.67 -5.16
CA HIS A 56 -2.21 -8.23 -5.02
C HIS A 56 -0.85 -7.58 -4.83
N VAL A 57 -0.47 -6.74 -5.79
CA VAL A 57 0.78 -6.00 -5.82
C VAL A 57 0.56 -4.54 -5.44
N VAL A 58 1.39 -4.08 -4.51
CA VAL A 58 1.60 -2.68 -4.12
C VAL A 58 3.10 -2.40 -4.28
N TYR A 59 3.47 -1.18 -4.67
CA TYR A 59 4.87 -0.76 -4.71
C TYR A 59 5.10 0.47 -3.85
N LEU A 60 6.23 0.46 -3.15
CA LEU A 60 6.79 1.57 -2.43
C LEU A 60 7.92 2.17 -3.27
N ASP A 61 7.72 3.39 -3.75
CA ASP A 61 8.77 4.27 -4.28
C ASP A 61 9.61 4.74 -3.10
N PHE A 62 10.83 4.21 -3.00
CA PHE A 62 11.66 4.37 -1.81
C PHE A 62 12.68 5.48 -2.04
N ASP A 63 12.61 6.53 -1.22
CA ASP A 63 13.65 7.55 -1.19
C ASP A 63 14.60 7.30 -0.01
N PRO A 64 15.83 6.82 -0.26
CA PRO A 64 16.83 6.56 0.79
C PRO A 64 17.31 7.84 1.48
N SER A 65 17.17 9.00 0.82
CA SER A 65 17.63 10.30 1.34
C SER A 65 16.57 10.94 2.24
N ASN A 66 15.30 10.63 1.99
CA ASN A 66 14.18 11.21 2.71
C ASN A 66 13.01 10.23 2.82
N SER A 67 12.93 9.53 3.94
CA SER A 67 11.86 8.55 4.21
C SER A 67 10.45 9.15 4.15
N SER A 68 10.29 10.46 4.39
CA SER A 68 9.00 11.15 4.29
C SER A 68 8.56 11.44 2.84
N GLN A 69 9.47 11.31 1.87
CA GLN A 69 9.15 11.46 0.44
C GLN A 69 8.81 10.13 -0.23
N SER A 70 9.03 9.01 0.44
CA SER A 70 8.62 7.70 -0.06
C SER A 70 7.11 7.67 -0.31
N GLN A 71 6.69 7.03 -1.40
CA GLN A 71 5.29 6.97 -1.80
C GLN A 71 4.86 5.53 -2.01
N VAL A 72 3.61 5.23 -1.64
CA VAL A 72 3.02 3.93 -1.90
C VAL A 72 1.98 4.02 -3.02
N ARG A 73 1.95 3.02 -3.89
CA ARG A 73 1.00 2.95 -5.02
C ARG A 73 0.54 1.52 -5.24
N SER A 74 -0.73 1.37 -5.58
CA SER A 74 -1.28 0.06 -5.97
C SER A 74 -1.06 -0.22 -7.45
N ALA A 75 -0.72 -1.48 -7.75
CA ALA A 75 -0.75 -2.03 -9.10
C ALA A 75 -1.91 -3.05 -9.28
N SER A 76 -2.77 -3.19 -8.27
CA SER A 76 -3.89 -4.14 -8.23
C SER A 76 -5.22 -3.45 -8.49
N ASN A 77 -6.18 -4.17 -9.08
CA ASN A 77 -7.53 -3.67 -9.33
C ASN A 77 -8.46 -3.79 -8.11
N SER A 78 -8.17 -4.72 -7.20
CA SER A 78 -8.99 -5.01 -6.02
C SER A 78 -8.46 -4.40 -4.73
N ILE A 79 -7.19 -4.01 -4.67
CA ILE A 79 -6.57 -3.43 -3.47
C ILE A 79 -5.99 -2.06 -3.80
N VAL A 80 -6.41 -1.04 -3.03
CA VAL A 80 -5.89 0.32 -3.09
C VAL A 80 -5.05 0.64 -1.86
N ALA A 81 -3.85 1.17 -2.04
CA ALA A 81 -3.05 1.71 -0.96
C ALA A 81 -3.70 3.02 -0.48
N THR A 82 -4.06 3.06 0.81
CA THR A 82 -4.77 4.19 1.43
C THR A 82 -3.84 5.11 2.21
N GLY A 83 -2.67 4.62 2.61
CA GLY A 83 -1.69 5.42 3.34
C GLY A 83 -0.34 4.76 3.50
N LEU A 84 0.66 5.60 3.79
CA LEU A 84 2.00 5.22 4.20
C LEU A 84 2.32 5.97 5.49
N ALA A 85 2.64 5.24 6.55
CA ALA A 85 3.17 5.80 7.78
C ALA A 85 4.62 5.36 7.95
N VAL A 86 5.47 6.30 8.34
CA VAL A 86 6.88 6.04 8.65
C VAL A 86 7.07 6.30 10.12
N SER A 87 7.62 5.32 10.84
CA SER A 87 7.93 5.43 12.26
C SER A 87 9.34 4.96 12.53
N ASP A 88 9.94 5.39 13.63
CA ASP A 88 11.25 4.90 14.04
C ASP A 88 11.18 3.42 14.43
N ALA A 89 12.15 2.64 13.96
CA ALA A 89 12.30 1.25 14.29
C ALA A 89 12.85 1.10 15.70
N ALA A 90 11.97 0.91 16.69
CA ALA A 90 12.37 0.71 18.08
C ALA A 90 13.34 -0.49 18.19
N GLY A 91 14.56 -0.24 18.66
CA GLY A 91 15.60 -1.27 18.80
C GLY A 91 16.53 -1.44 17.61
N ALA A 92 16.31 -0.75 16.48
CA ALA A 92 17.29 -0.66 15.42
C ALA A 92 18.46 0.23 15.89
N SER A 93 19.69 -0.27 15.76
CA SER A 93 20.88 0.58 15.91
C SER A 93 20.83 1.65 14.82
N THR A 94 21.21 2.88 15.14
CA THR A 94 21.18 4.04 14.21
C THR A 94 21.96 3.82 12.91
N GLY A 95 22.72 2.72 12.79
CA GLY A 95 23.48 2.33 11.61
C GLY A 95 22.77 1.38 10.64
N GLU A 96 21.65 0.73 11.00
CA GLU A 96 21.01 -0.28 10.14
C GLU A 96 19.48 -0.07 10.12
N ASN A 97 18.99 0.56 9.04
CA ASN A 97 17.56 0.74 8.73
C ASN A 97 16.71 1.33 9.88
N PRO A 98 16.81 2.64 10.14
CA PRO A 98 16.20 3.27 11.31
C PRO A 98 14.66 3.40 11.24
N HIS A 99 14.03 3.02 10.13
CA HIS A 99 12.62 3.32 9.87
C HIS A 99 11.81 2.06 9.57
N LEU A 100 10.61 2.03 10.14
CA LEU A 100 9.52 1.11 9.82
C LEU A 100 8.56 1.81 8.87
N TYR A 101 8.20 1.11 7.80
CA TYR A 101 7.20 1.56 6.84
C TYR A 101 5.93 0.73 7.01
N VAL A 102 4.83 1.39 7.38
CA VAL A 102 3.53 0.78 7.56
C VAL A 102 2.64 1.22 6.40
N ILE A 103 2.24 0.26 5.57
CA ILE A 103 1.35 0.50 4.44
C ILE A 103 -0.06 0.11 4.84
N SER A 104 -0.98 1.05 4.72
CA SER A 104 -2.41 0.79 4.87
C SER A 104 -3.00 0.54 3.50
N THR A 105 -3.79 -0.54 3.38
CA THR A 105 -4.51 -0.91 2.17
C THR A 105 -6.00 -1.02 2.46
N GLY A 106 -6.82 -0.84 1.42
CA GLY A 106 -8.26 -1.07 1.45
C GLY A 106 -8.70 -1.84 0.22
N GLU A 107 -9.80 -2.57 0.33
CA GLU A 107 -10.35 -3.36 -0.76
C GLU A 107 -11.40 -2.58 -1.55
N LEU A 108 -11.38 -2.76 -2.87
CA LEU A 108 -12.35 -2.19 -3.80
C LEU A 108 -13.35 -3.30 -4.18
N HIS A 109 -14.20 -3.71 -3.24
CA HIS A 109 -15.31 -4.60 -3.57
C HIS A 109 -16.39 -3.81 -4.32
N ALA A 110 -16.68 -4.18 -5.57
CA ALA A 110 -17.93 -3.81 -6.22
C ALA A 110 -19.04 -4.71 -5.65
N SER A 111 -19.54 -4.42 -4.45
CA SER A 111 -20.71 -5.11 -3.92
C SER A 111 -21.90 -4.85 -4.84
N THR A 112 -22.34 -5.87 -5.57
CA THR A 112 -23.75 -5.93 -5.96
C THR A 112 -24.50 -6.28 -4.67
N SER A 113 -24.80 -5.25 -3.88
CA SER A 113 -25.54 -5.42 -2.63
C SER A 113 -26.78 -6.24 -2.92
N GLY A 114 -26.89 -7.41 -2.28
CA GLY A 114 -28.14 -8.14 -2.17
C GLY A 114 -29.25 -7.20 -1.70
N ASN A 115 -30.48 -7.54 -2.06
CA ASN A 115 -31.68 -6.68 -2.09
C ASN A 115 -32.13 -5.98 -0.77
N ASP A 116 -31.26 -5.82 0.24
CA ASP A 116 -31.52 -5.06 1.46
C ASP A 116 -30.95 -3.62 1.35
N PRO A 117 -31.82 -2.59 1.26
CA PRO A 117 -31.39 -1.20 1.15
C PRO A 117 -30.67 -0.66 2.40
N LYS A 118 -30.86 -1.26 3.58
CA LYS A 118 -30.18 -0.81 4.81
C LYS A 118 -28.71 -1.21 4.80
N LEU A 119 -28.42 -2.44 4.38
CA LEU A 119 -27.05 -2.93 4.20
C LEU A 119 -26.33 -2.14 3.11
N ALA A 120 -27.00 -1.85 1.99
CA ALA A 120 -26.45 -1.02 0.92
C ALA A 120 -26.06 0.39 1.41
N LEU A 121 -26.89 1.02 2.24
CA LEU A 121 -26.59 2.33 2.82
C LEU A 121 -25.44 2.29 3.82
N HIS A 122 -25.34 1.23 4.63
CA HIS A 122 -24.24 1.05 5.57
C HIS A 122 -22.91 0.92 4.83
N ASP A 123 -22.83 0.00 3.86
CA ASP A 123 -21.66 -0.22 3.00
C ASP A 123 -21.28 1.06 2.24
N TYR A 124 -22.25 1.78 1.68
CA TYR A 124 -22.00 3.07 1.04
C TYR A 124 -21.39 4.10 2.00
N ARG A 125 -21.90 4.21 3.23
CA ARG A 125 -21.38 5.16 4.23
C ARG A 125 -19.95 4.84 4.63
N GLU A 126 -19.65 3.56 4.82
CA GLU A 126 -18.31 3.08 5.15
C GLU A 126 -17.32 3.39 4.02
N ARG A 127 -17.67 3.07 2.78
CA ARG A 127 -16.85 3.40 1.59
C ARG A 127 -16.66 4.90 1.40
N LEU A 128 -17.71 5.69 1.60
CA LEU A 128 -17.61 7.14 1.52
C LEU A 128 -16.65 7.69 2.57
N SER A 129 -16.60 7.09 3.76
CA SER A 129 -15.62 7.43 4.79
C SER A 129 -14.20 7.11 4.34
N ALA A 130 -13.96 5.89 3.84
CA ALA A 130 -12.66 5.47 3.33
C ALA A 130 -12.16 6.35 2.17
N ALA A 131 -13.03 6.63 1.18
CA ALA A 131 -12.72 7.51 0.06
C ALA A 131 -12.40 8.96 0.50
N ARG A 132 -13.12 9.48 1.50
CA ARG A 132 -12.81 10.81 2.08
C ARG A 132 -11.46 10.84 2.76
N HIS A 133 -11.02 9.75 3.38
CA HIS A 133 -9.67 9.67 3.94
C HIS A 133 -8.60 9.71 2.85
N VAL A 134 -8.80 9.01 1.74
CA VAL A 134 -7.87 9.03 0.59
C VAL A 134 -7.82 10.41 -0.07
N ILE A 135 -8.97 11.05 -0.27
CA ILE A 135 -9.05 12.38 -0.93
C ILE A 135 -8.61 13.51 0.01
N GLY A 136 -8.92 13.42 1.30
CA GLY A 136 -8.56 14.42 2.31
C GLY A 136 -7.08 14.39 2.72
N ALA A 137 -6.36 13.30 2.41
CA ALA A 137 -4.93 13.18 2.67
C ALA A 137 -4.03 13.88 1.63
N HIS A 138 -4.60 14.60 0.66
CA HIS A 138 -3.84 15.51 -0.20
C HIS A 138 -3.78 16.91 0.43
N PRO A 139 -2.71 17.30 1.14
CA PRO A 139 -2.48 18.71 1.43
C PRO A 139 -2.22 19.44 0.12
N ASN A 140 -3.02 20.49 -0.07
CA ASN A 140 -3.01 21.37 -1.22
C ASN A 140 -1.60 21.79 -1.66
N ARG A 141 -1.41 21.70 -2.97
CA ARG A 141 -0.41 22.39 -3.78
C ARG A 141 -0.59 23.91 -3.61
N SER A 142 -0.09 24.45 -2.50
CA SER A 142 -0.06 25.89 -2.23
C SER A 142 1.31 26.42 -2.68
N ARG A 143 1.50 26.64 -3.99
CA ARG A 143 2.73 27.27 -4.46
C ARG A 143 2.48 28.26 -5.59
N LEU A 144 2.51 29.53 -5.16
CA LEU A 144 2.91 30.74 -5.88
C LEU A 144 1.96 31.28 -6.95
N GLU A 145 1.08 32.19 -6.50
CA GLU A 145 0.77 33.39 -7.28
C GLU A 145 1.16 34.60 -6.41
N SER A 146 2.38 35.08 -6.61
CA SER A 146 2.82 36.42 -6.19
C SER A 146 3.18 37.17 -7.47
N GLY A 147 2.57 38.35 -7.63
CA GLY A 147 2.61 39.18 -8.82
C GLY A 147 4.00 39.63 -9.29
N PRO A 148 4.01 40.38 -10.39
CA PRO A 148 4.10 41.83 -10.24
C PRO A 148 2.88 42.59 -10.80
#